data_AF-A0A1S3LFF7-F1
#
_entry.id   AF-A0A1S3LFF7-F1
#
_cell.length_a   1.000
_cell.length_b   1.000
_cell.length_c   1.000
_cell.angle_alpha   90.00
_cell.angle_beta   90.00
_cell.angle_gamma   90.00
#
_symmetry.space_group_name_H-M   'P 1'
#
loop_
_entity.id
_entity.type
_entity.pdbx_description
1 polymer ?
#
loop_
_entity_poly.entity_id
_entity_poly.type
_entity_poly.pdbx_seq_one_letter_code
_entity_poly.pdbx_strand_id
1 'polypeptide(L)'
;MLCLTSLSVALAALALVPSISDALKDGDCEVCVSFLGRLYQSLQDNDVKFTSTDIEKALVETCKDAKGKENRFCYYIGGTNDAATKILNEISKPLSYHTPVDKICEKLKKKDSQICELKYDKQLDLSTVDLKKLKVKDLKKILEEWGESCKGCAEKSDFIRKINELMPKYAPNAAKARREL
;
A
#
# COMPACT_ATOMS: atom_id res chain seq x y z
N MET A 1 -26.98 -70.67 11.35
CA MET A 1 -28.27 -69.96 11.23
C MET A 1 -28.60 -69.39 12.60
N LEU A 2 -28.79 -68.09 12.87
CA LEU A 2 -28.51 -66.80 12.20
C LEU A 2 -28.17 -65.79 13.34
N CYS A 3 -27.44 -64.70 13.20
CA CYS A 3 -26.52 -64.17 12.17
C CYS A 3 -25.59 -63.12 12.82
N LEU A 4 -24.67 -62.52 12.06
CA LEU A 4 -23.96 -61.29 12.49
C LEU A 4 -24.67 -60.04 11.99
N THR A 5 -24.86 -59.03 12.84
CA THR A 5 -24.94 -57.62 12.44
C THR A 5 -24.34 -56.72 13.52
N SER A 6 -23.15 -56.18 13.23
CA SER A 6 -22.49 -55.13 14.00
C SER A 6 -23.05 -53.76 13.63
N LEU A 7 -23.65 -53.03 14.58
CA LEU A 7 -23.97 -51.61 14.41
C LEU A 7 -22.91 -50.75 15.09
N SER A 8 -21.83 -50.45 14.34
CA SER A 8 -20.86 -49.43 14.72
C SER A 8 -21.44 -48.05 14.45
N VAL A 9 -21.85 -47.33 15.49
CA VAL A 9 -22.29 -45.93 15.37
C VAL A 9 -21.07 -45.05 15.15
N ALA A 10 -20.73 -44.79 13.89
CA ALA A 10 -19.67 -43.86 13.51
C ALA A 10 -20.14 -42.42 13.75
N LEU A 11 -19.83 -41.88 14.93
CA LEU A 11 -20.11 -40.49 15.26
C LEU A 11 -19.16 -39.59 14.47
N ALA A 12 -19.63 -39.07 13.33
CA ALA A 12 -18.85 -38.16 12.48
C ALA A 12 -18.63 -36.83 13.21
N ALA A 13 -17.48 -36.72 13.90
CA ALA A 13 -17.03 -35.48 14.49
C ALA A 13 -16.74 -34.46 13.38
N LEU A 14 -17.70 -33.56 13.14
CA LEU A 14 -17.57 -32.48 12.19
C LEU A 14 -16.56 -31.47 12.76
N ALA A 15 -15.28 -31.67 12.41
CA ALA A 15 -14.19 -30.81 12.85
C ALA A 15 -14.37 -29.40 12.28
N LEU A 16 -14.94 -28.51 13.11
CA LEU A 16 -14.96 -27.07 12.87
C LEU A 16 -13.52 -26.57 12.93
N VAL A 17 -12.81 -26.63 11.80
CA VAL A 17 -11.49 -26.04 11.66
C VAL A 17 -11.68 -24.52 11.78
N PRO A 18 -11.13 -23.86 12.83
CA PRO A 18 -11.25 -22.41 12.91
C PRO A 18 -10.49 -21.81 11.73
N SER A 19 -11.24 -21.18 10.82
CA SER A 19 -10.64 -20.45 9.71
C SER A 19 -9.88 -19.26 10.29
N ILE A 20 -8.55 -19.37 10.34
CA ILE A 20 -7.66 -18.30 10.79
C ILE A 20 -7.83 -17.14 9.81
N SER A 21 -8.73 -16.23 10.17
CA SER A 21 -8.88 -14.95 9.51
C SER A 21 -7.69 -14.09 9.94
N ASP A 22 -6.58 -14.22 9.20
CA ASP A 22 -5.47 -13.27 9.22
C ASP A 22 -6.01 -11.91 8.74
N ALA A 23 -6.62 -11.19 9.68
CA ALA A 23 -7.11 -9.85 9.46
C ALA A 23 -5.92 -8.91 9.26
N LEU A 24 -6.08 -7.94 8.35
CA LEU A 24 -5.09 -6.88 8.19
C LEU A 24 -4.76 -6.22 9.53
N LYS A 25 -3.45 -6.15 9.84
CA LYS A 25 -2.92 -5.34 10.92
C LYS A 25 -2.88 -3.88 10.48
N ASP A 26 -3.03 -2.95 11.41
CA ASP A 26 -2.92 -1.51 11.11
C ASP A 26 -1.62 -1.18 10.36
N GLY A 27 -1.77 -0.67 9.14
CA GLY A 27 -0.65 -0.28 8.27
C GLY A 27 -0.02 -1.41 7.43
N ASP A 28 -0.63 -2.59 7.33
CA ASP A 28 -0.36 -3.54 6.25
C ASP A 28 -1.15 -3.15 4.98
N CYS A 29 -0.61 -3.44 3.80
CA CYS A 29 -1.23 -3.13 2.50
C CYS A 29 -1.55 -1.63 2.26
N GLU A 30 -0.86 -0.71 2.93
CA GLU A 30 -1.10 0.75 2.92
C GLU A 30 -1.36 1.33 1.50
N VAL A 31 -0.51 1.01 0.53
CA VAL A 31 -0.66 1.49 -0.86
C VAL A 31 -1.86 0.87 -1.55
N CYS A 32 -2.10 -0.43 -1.36
CA CYS A 32 -3.26 -1.14 -1.93
C CYS A 32 -4.58 -0.55 -1.41
N VAL A 33 -4.70 -0.38 -0.09
CA VAL A 33 -5.92 0.11 0.56
C VAL A 33 -6.19 1.57 0.18
N SER A 34 -5.17 2.44 0.22
CA SER A 34 -5.35 3.84 -0.17
C SER A 34 -5.69 4.00 -1.65
N PHE A 35 -4.98 3.30 -2.55
CA PHE A 35 -5.19 3.41 -3.98
C PHE A 35 -6.58 2.91 -4.41
N LEU A 36 -6.96 1.70 -3.98
CA LEU A 36 -8.28 1.13 -4.30
C LEU A 36 -9.42 1.86 -3.58
N GLY A 37 -9.17 2.40 -2.38
CA GLY A 37 -10.13 3.26 -1.68
C GLY A 37 -10.44 4.54 -2.44
N ARG A 38 -9.41 5.23 -2.98
CA ARG A 38 -9.61 6.42 -3.82
C ARG A 38 -10.26 6.08 -5.16
N LEU A 39 -9.92 4.93 -5.77
CA LEU A 39 -10.61 4.45 -6.97
C LEU A 39 -12.10 4.22 -6.69
N TYR A 40 -12.46 3.58 -5.58
CA TYR A 40 -13.85 3.34 -5.19
C TYR A 40 -14.64 4.64 -5.00
N GLN A 41 -14.05 5.66 -4.35
CA GLN A 41 -14.68 6.98 -4.24
C GLN A 41 -14.85 7.64 -5.61
N SER A 42 -13.79 7.67 -6.44
CA SER A 42 -13.83 8.23 -7.79
C SER A 42 -14.91 7.58 -8.67
N LEU A 43 -15.13 6.27 -8.56
CA LEU A 43 -16.20 5.56 -9.27
C LEU A 43 -17.60 6.03 -8.84
N GLN A 44 -17.82 6.30 -7.54
CA GLN A 44 -19.09 6.87 -7.05
C GLN A 44 -19.25 8.34 -7.49
N ASP A 45 -18.21 9.15 -7.31
CA ASP A 45 -18.25 10.60 -7.61
C ASP A 45 -18.51 10.90 -9.10
N ASN A 46 -18.10 9.99 -10.00
CA ASN A 46 -18.28 10.10 -11.44
C ASN A 46 -19.45 9.26 -12.00
N ASP A 47 -20.34 8.74 -11.13
CA ASP A 47 -21.49 7.87 -11.48
C ASP A 47 -21.12 6.69 -12.41
N VAL A 48 -19.94 6.09 -12.19
CA VAL A 48 -19.46 4.97 -12.98
C VAL A 48 -20.17 3.70 -12.53
N LYS A 49 -20.67 2.93 -13.50
CA LYS A 49 -21.34 1.66 -13.24
C LYS A 49 -20.38 0.68 -12.56
N PHE A 50 -20.82 0.09 -11.44
CA PHE A 50 -20.06 -0.91 -10.71
C PHE A 50 -20.10 -2.30 -11.40
N THR A 51 -19.64 -2.38 -12.66
CA THR A 51 -19.46 -3.65 -13.38
C THR A 51 -17.98 -4.03 -13.43
N SER A 52 -17.66 -5.33 -13.54
CA SER A 52 -16.27 -5.81 -13.66
C SER A 52 -15.52 -5.10 -14.80
N THR A 53 -16.18 -4.89 -15.94
CA THR A 53 -15.58 -4.28 -17.14
C THR A 53 -15.32 -2.78 -16.97
N ASP A 54 -16.30 -2.05 -16.42
CA ASP A 54 -16.17 -0.60 -16.21
C ASP A 54 -15.11 -0.30 -15.13
N ILE A 55 -15.07 -1.12 -14.07
CA ILE A 55 -14.05 -1.02 -13.01
C ILE A 55 -12.66 -1.40 -13.54
N GLU A 56 -12.53 -2.44 -14.38
CA GLU A 56 -11.25 -2.78 -15.04
C GLU A 56 -10.74 -1.63 -15.91
N LYS A 57 -11.62 -1.00 -16.67
CA LYS A 57 -11.27 0.16 -17.50
C LYS A 57 -10.80 1.34 -16.64
N ALA A 58 -11.58 1.72 -15.62
CA ALA A 58 -11.24 2.83 -14.73
C ALA A 58 -9.94 2.58 -13.93
N LEU A 59 -9.69 1.33 -13.54
CA LEU A 59 -8.46 0.89 -12.88
C LEU A 59 -7.24 1.02 -13.81
N VAL A 60 -7.34 0.57 -15.07
CA VAL A 60 -6.28 0.74 -16.08
C VAL A 60 -6.07 2.21 -16.44
N GLU A 61 -7.12 3.03 -16.51
CA GLU A 61 -7.01 4.48 -16.73
C GLU A 61 -6.29 5.17 -15.56
N THR A 62 -6.71 4.90 -14.32
CA THR A 62 -6.03 5.42 -13.11
C THR A 62 -4.57 4.96 -13.03
N CYS A 63 -4.26 3.74 -13.48
CA CYS A 63 -2.91 3.21 -13.52
C CYS A 63 -1.98 3.88 -14.55
N LYS A 64 -2.49 4.61 -15.54
CA LYS A 64 -1.65 5.39 -16.49
C LYS A 64 -1.08 6.65 -15.84
N ASP A 65 -1.84 7.27 -14.95
CA ASP A 65 -1.45 8.49 -14.24
C ASP A 65 -0.68 8.20 -12.93
N ALA A 66 -0.72 6.96 -12.45
CA ALA A 66 -0.06 6.49 -11.25
C ALA A 66 1.47 6.69 -11.32
N LYS A 67 2.07 7.10 -10.20
CA LYS A 67 3.53 7.38 -10.10
C LYS A 67 4.14 6.72 -8.85
N GLY A 68 5.45 6.51 -8.89
CA GLY A 68 6.20 5.96 -7.76
C GLY A 68 5.69 4.60 -7.27
N LYS A 69 5.24 4.52 -6.02
CA LYS A 69 4.71 3.29 -5.40
C LYS A 69 3.43 2.80 -6.06
N GLU A 70 2.60 3.70 -6.55
CA GLU A 70 1.30 3.37 -7.14
C GLU A 70 1.47 2.77 -8.53
N ASN A 71 2.41 3.29 -9.33
CA ASN A 71 2.81 2.65 -10.59
C ASN A 71 3.34 1.22 -10.34
N ARG A 72 4.09 1.02 -9.25
CA ARG A 72 4.59 -0.32 -8.88
C ARG A 72 3.48 -1.25 -8.40
N PHE A 73 2.47 -0.72 -7.71
CA PHE A 73 1.24 -1.46 -7.39
C PHE A 73 0.49 -1.87 -8.66
N CYS A 74 0.25 -0.92 -9.57
CA CYS A 74 -0.37 -1.14 -10.88
C CYS A 74 0.34 -2.23 -11.70
N TYR A 75 1.68 -2.23 -11.71
CA TYR A 75 2.48 -3.29 -12.34
C TYR A 75 2.18 -4.67 -11.73
N TYR A 76 2.17 -4.80 -10.40
CA TYR A 76 1.87 -6.07 -9.73
C TYR A 76 0.45 -6.58 -9.95
N ILE A 77 -0.55 -5.69 -10.07
CA ILE A 77 -1.95 -6.08 -10.27
C ILE A 77 -2.35 -6.29 -11.73
N GLY A 78 -1.43 -6.09 -12.68
CA GLY A 78 -1.73 -6.24 -14.12
C GLY A 78 -2.39 -5.02 -14.77
N GLY A 79 -2.30 -3.83 -14.16
CA GLY A 79 -2.94 -2.59 -14.61
C GLY A 79 -2.12 -1.76 -15.61
N THR A 80 -0.89 -2.18 -15.92
CA THR A 80 -0.03 -1.55 -16.93
C THR A 80 -0.10 -2.33 -18.26
N ASN A 81 0.15 -1.66 -19.39
CA ASN A 81 -0.05 -2.24 -20.74
C ASN A 81 0.84 -3.46 -21.04
N ASP A 82 1.89 -3.68 -20.27
CA ASP A 82 2.87 -4.75 -20.36
C ASP A 82 2.54 -5.99 -19.49
N ALA A 83 1.51 -5.91 -18.64
CA ALA A 83 1.26 -6.89 -17.59
C ALA A 83 0.07 -7.83 -17.88
N ALA A 84 0.17 -9.08 -17.42
CA ALA A 84 -0.82 -10.11 -17.71
C ALA A 84 -2.12 -9.92 -16.90
N THR A 85 -3.24 -9.78 -17.60
CA THR A 85 -4.57 -9.35 -17.11
C THR A 85 -5.28 -10.23 -16.05
N LYS A 86 -4.61 -11.26 -15.52
CA LYS A 86 -5.22 -12.24 -14.60
C LYS A 86 -5.53 -11.69 -13.20
N ILE A 87 -4.83 -10.64 -12.73
CA ILE A 87 -5.00 -10.13 -11.35
C ILE A 87 -6.07 -9.02 -11.27
N LEU A 88 -6.28 -8.22 -12.32
CA LEU A 88 -7.35 -7.19 -12.34
C LEU A 88 -8.73 -7.76 -12.01
N ASN A 89 -9.03 -8.98 -12.50
CA ASN A 89 -10.26 -9.73 -12.22
C ASN A 89 -10.49 -10.03 -10.72
N GLU A 90 -9.44 -10.07 -9.91
CA GLU A 90 -9.48 -10.30 -8.46
C GLU A 90 -9.76 -9.00 -7.68
N ILE A 91 -9.77 -7.86 -8.37
CA ILE A 91 -10.09 -6.53 -7.84
C ILE A 91 -11.47 -6.10 -8.33
N SER A 92 -11.69 -6.15 -9.65
CA SER A 92 -12.90 -5.67 -10.31
C SER A 92 -14.15 -6.44 -9.90
N LYS A 93 -14.09 -7.78 -9.84
CA LYS A 93 -15.24 -8.59 -9.42
C LYS A 93 -15.64 -8.31 -7.96
N PRO A 94 -14.73 -8.37 -6.96
CA PRO A 94 -15.10 -7.98 -5.60
C PRO A 94 -15.61 -6.53 -5.47
N LEU A 95 -15.02 -5.56 -6.18
CA LEU A 95 -15.50 -4.17 -6.18
C LEU A 95 -16.91 -4.04 -6.78
N SER A 96 -17.25 -4.82 -7.82
CA SER A 96 -18.61 -4.81 -8.42
C SER A 96 -19.69 -5.31 -7.45
N TYR A 97 -19.31 -6.05 -6.41
CA TYR A 97 -20.18 -6.46 -5.30
C TYR A 97 -20.01 -5.59 -4.04
N HIS A 98 -19.38 -4.41 -4.17
CA HIS A 98 -19.06 -3.49 -3.07
C HIS A 98 -18.30 -4.17 -1.91
N THR A 99 -17.44 -5.14 -2.22
CA THR A 99 -16.58 -5.77 -1.21
C THR A 99 -15.62 -4.73 -0.61
N PRO A 100 -15.50 -4.62 0.73
CA PRO A 100 -14.55 -3.69 1.36
C PRO A 100 -13.13 -3.88 0.86
N VAL A 101 -12.46 -2.76 0.54
CA VAL A 101 -11.13 -2.74 -0.07
C VAL A 101 -10.10 -3.54 0.75
N ASP A 102 -10.17 -3.49 2.07
CA ASP A 102 -9.28 -4.26 2.97
C ASP A 102 -9.34 -5.76 2.67
N LYS A 103 -10.55 -6.30 2.42
CA LYS A 103 -10.76 -7.72 2.07
C LYS A 103 -10.31 -8.07 0.66
N ILE A 104 -10.19 -7.09 -0.22
CA ILE A 104 -9.56 -7.27 -1.55
C ILE A 104 -8.04 -7.32 -1.37
N CYS A 105 -7.46 -6.38 -0.62
CA CYS A 105 -6.02 -6.37 -0.32
C CYS A 105 -5.57 -7.62 0.47
N GLU A 106 -6.37 -8.15 1.41
CA GLU A 106 -6.13 -9.45 2.06
C GLU A 106 -6.05 -10.62 1.06
N LYS A 107 -6.90 -10.64 0.03
CA LYS A 107 -6.88 -11.66 -1.02
C LYS A 107 -5.69 -11.50 -1.95
N LEU A 108 -5.34 -10.26 -2.31
CA LEU A 108 -4.15 -9.97 -3.10
C LEU A 108 -2.86 -10.38 -2.37
N LYS A 109 -2.74 -10.09 -1.07
CA LYS A 109 -1.60 -10.49 -0.21
C LYS A 109 -1.32 -12.00 -0.25
N LYS A 110 -2.36 -12.82 -0.42
CA LYS A 110 -2.26 -14.30 -0.51
C LYS A 110 -1.83 -14.79 -1.90
N LYS A 111 -1.92 -13.96 -2.93
CA LYS A 111 -1.43 -14.24 -4.29
C LYS A 111 -0.01 -13.72 -4.49
N ASP A 112 0.26 -12.52 -3.97
CA ASP A 112 1.57 -11.87 -3.99
C ASP A 112 1.73 -11.00 -2.73
N SER A 113 2.70 -11.33 -1.87
CA SER A 113 2.96 -10.56 -0.65
C SER A 113 3.56 -9.19 -0.96
N GLN A 114 4.26 -9.04 -2.09
CA GLN A 114 4.95 -7.82 -2.48
C GLN A 114 3.97 -6.65 -2.68
N ILE A 115 2.72 -6.94 -3.09
CA ILE A 115 1.63 -5.97 -3.18
C ILE A 115 1.42 -5.24 -1.85
N CYS A 116 1.49 -5.96 -0.73
CA CYS A 116 1.22 -5.43 0.60
C CYS A 116 2.46 -4.98 1.38
N GLU A 117 3.65 -5.33 0.89
CA GLU A 117 4.92 -4.75 1.30
C GLU A 117 5.12 -3.32 0.76
N LEU A 118 4.36 -2.92 -0.28
CA LEU A 118 4.31 -1.54 -0.76
C LEU A 118 3.71 -0.61 0.30
N LYS A 119 4.57 0.28 0.81
CA LYS A 119 4.20 1.40 1.67
C LYS A 119 4.54 2.71 0.95
N TYR A 120 3.77 3.75 1.22
CA TYR A 120 4.14 5.08 0.77
C TYR A 120 5.48 5.45 1.41
N ASP A 121 6.31 6.19 0.68
CA ASP A 121 7.46 6.79 1.32
C ASP A 121 6.92 7.80 2.32
N LYS A 122 6.95 7.47 3.61
CA LYS A 122 6.58 8.40 4.67
C LYS A 122 7.40 9.65 4.47
N GLN A 123 6.73 10.77 4.17
CA GLN A 123 7.37 12.07 4.18
C GLN A 123 8.01 12.21 5.56
N LEU A 124 9.33 12.41 5.59
CA LEU A 124 10.04 12.59 6.84
C LEU A 124 9.55 13.91 7.44
N ASP A 125 8.74 13.84 8.50
CA ASP A 125 8.30 15.05 9.19
C ASP A 125 9.52 15.71 9.83
N LEU A 126 10.06 16.70 9.11
CA LEU A 126 11.20 17.50 9.52
C LEU A 126 10.89 18.35 10.76
N SER A 127 9.65 18.41 11.22
CA SER A 127 9.26 19.06 12.48
C SER A 127 9.68 18.21 13.68
N THR A 128 9.40 16.90 13.65
CA THR A 128 9.58 16.00 14.80
C THR A 128 10.79 15.06 14.69
N VAL A 129 11.28 14.75 13.49
CA VAL A 129 12.34 13.75 13.30
C VAL A 129 13.72 14.24 13.79
N ASP A 130 14.50 13.41 14.48
CA ASP A 130 15.89 13.74 14.79
C ASP A 130 16.82 13.42 13.60
N LEU A 131 17.31 14.46 12.93
CA LEU A 131 18.24 14.35 11.80
C LEU A 131 19.54 13.59 12.17
N LYS A 132 19.94 13.56 13.46
CA LYS A 132 21.08 12.78 13.93
C LYS A 132 20.81 11.27 13.95
N LYS A 133 19.55 10.83 13.99
CA LYS A 133 19.16 9.40 13.98
C LYS A 133 18.96 8.84 12.57
N LEU A 134 18.64 9.68 11.59
CA LEU A 134 18.49 9.29 10.17
C LEU A 134 19.78 8.73 9.58
N LYS A 135 19.69 7.88 8.53
CA LYS A 135 20.88 7.42 7.79
C LYS A 135 21.27 8.46 6.73
N VAL A 136 22.53 8.45 6.28
CA VAL A 136 23.02 9.37 5.24
C VAL A 136 22.19 9.26 3.94
N LYS A 137 21.65 8.08 3.63
CA LYS A 137 20.71 7.89 2.51
C LYS A 137 19.43 8.72 2.66
N ASP A 138 18.86 8.75 3.86
CA ASP A 138 17.61 9.47 4.13
C ASP A 138 17.85 10.99 4.11
N LEU A 139 19.00 11.43 4.64
CA LEU A 139 19.45 12.83 4.56
C LEU A 139 19.68 13.29 3.11
N LYS A 140 20.26 12.43 2.25
CA LYS A 140 20.37 12.71 0.82
C LYS A 140 19.00 12.81 0.14
N LYS A 141 18.07 11.92 0.47
CA LYS A 141 16.70 11.93 -0.08
C LYS A 141 15.98 13.26 0.23
N ILE A 142 16.12 13.81 1.43
CA ILE A 142 15.54 15.13 1.79
C ILE A 142 16.06 16.24 0.86
N LEU A 143 17.37 16.26 0.58
CA LEU A 143 17.95 17.26 -0.34
C LEU A 143 17.48 17.03 -1.78
N GLU A 144 17.46 15.78 -2.25
CA GLU A 144 16.95 15.40 -3.58
C GLU A 144 15.47 15.77 -3.78
N GLU A 145 14.62 15.57 -2.75
CA GLU A 145 13.21 15.98 -2.74
C GLU A 145 13.02 17.51 -2.81
N TRP A 146 14.02 18.29 -2.36
CA TRP A 146 14.07 19.75 -2.52
C TRP A 146 14.73 20.22 -3.83
N GLY A 147 15.23 19.30 -4.67
CA GLY A 147 16.02 19.62 -5.86
C GLY A 147 17.43 20.16 -5.55
N GLU A 148 17.89 20.00 -4.32
CA GLU A 148 19.16 20.52 -3.82
C GLU A 148 20.23 19.41 -3.77
N SER A 149 21.49 19.76 -3.97
CA SER A 149 22.60 18.80 -3.87
C SER A 149 23.74 19.37 -3.06
N CYS A 150 24.22 18.61 -2.07
CA CYS A 150 25.36 19.04 -1.27
C CYS A 150 26.69 18.68 -1.95
N LYS A 151 27.21 19.62 -2.74
CA LYS A 151 28.59 19.55 -3.26
C LYS A 151 29.57 19.75 -2.11
N GLY A 152 30.29 18.70 -1.74
CA GLY A 152 31.31 18.74 -0.67
C GLY A 152 30.87 18.19 0.69
N CYS A 153 29.64 17.68 0.86
CA CYS A 153 29.29 16.92 2.06
C CYS A 153 30.02 15.57 2.08
N ALA A 154 31.05 15.44 2.91
CA ALA A 154 31.75 14.17 3.14
C ALA A 154 31.17 13.42 4.35
N GLU A 155 30.83 14.17 5.41
CA GLU A 155 30.36 13.60 6.67
C GLU A 155 28.84 13.76 6.86
N LYS A 156 28.27 12.93 7.75
CA LYS A 156 26.85 13.01 8.13
C LYS A 156 26.46 14.39 8.69
N SER A 157 27.37 15.00 9.44
CA SER A 157 27.28 16.37 9.98
C SER A 157 27.04 17.42 8.89
N ASP A 158 27.70 17.30 7.74
CA ASP A 158 27.55 18.23 6.62
C ASP A 158 26.14 18.19 6.03
N PHE A 159 25.60 16.98 5.80
CA PHE A 159 24.24 16.81 5.29
C PHE A 159 23.21 17.41 6.26
N ILE A 160 23.36 17.17 7.56
CA ILE A 160 22.47 17.75 8.59
C ILE A 160 22.56 19.28 8.59
N ARG A 161 23.78 19.84 8.51
CA ARG A 161 24.00 21.29 8.43
C ARG A 161 23.32 21.89 7.20
N LYS A 162 23.47 21.27 6.02
CA LYS A 162 22.86 21.76 4.78
C LYS A 162 21.34 21.66 4.80
N ILE A 163 20.79 20.60 5.41
CA ILE A 163 19.34 20.46 5.61
C ILE A 163 18.82 21.58 6.52
N ASN A 164 19.47 21.86 7.65
CA ASN A 164 19.06 22.92 8.57
C ASN A 164 19.14 24.33 7.96
N GLU A 165 20.13 24.58 7.09
CA GLU A 165 20.27 25.85 6.34
C GLU A 165 19.09 26.08 5.38
N LEU A 166 18.65 25.01 4.70
CA LEU A 166 17.62 25.05 3.66
C LEU A 166 16.20 24.83 4.20
N MET A 167 16.05 24.25 5.40
CA MET A 167 14.75 23.94 6.01
C MET A 167 13.80 25.15 6.12
N PRO A 168 14.23 26.38 6.47
CA PRO A 168 13.34 27.54 6.50
C PRO A 168 12.76 27.92 5.12
N LYS A 169 13.44 27.55 4.02
CA LYS A 169 13.03 27.85 2.65
C LYS A 169 12.03 26.81 2.11
N TYR A 170 12.29 25.52 2.34
CA TYR A 170 11.50 24.43 1.76
C TYR A 170 10.48 23.79 2.72
N ALA A 171 10.66 23.96 4.04
CA ALA A 171 9.78 23.42 5.07
C ALA A 171 9.60 24.45 6.23
N PRO A 172 9.01 25.63 5.96
CA PRO A 172 8.91 26.72 6.94
C PRO A 172 8.16 26.33 8.22
N ASN A 173 7.13 25.48 8.11
CA ASN A 173 6.38 24.96 9.26
C ASN A 173 7.26 24.09 10.18
N ALA A 174 8.08 23.21 9.60
CA ALA A 174 9.05 22.40 10.33
C ALA A 174 10.14 23.27 10.96
N ALA A 175 10.69 24.22 10.21
CA ALA A 175 11.70 25.16 10.71
C ALA A 175 11.18 26.02 11.89
N LYS A 176 9.88 26.37 11.88
CA LYS A 176 9.23 27.04 13.01
C LYS A 176 9.10 26.10 14.22
N ALA A 177 8.52 24.92 14.03
CA ALA A 177 8.33 23.94 15.11
C ALA A 177 9.66 23.58 15.82
N ARG A 178 10.77 23.47 15.08
CA ARG A 178 12.11 23.21 15.65
C ARG A 178 12.77 24.39 16.37
N ARG A 179 12.24 25.62 16.24
CA ARG A 179 12.69 26.81 16.99
C ARG A 179 11.88 27.02 18.27
N GLU A 180 10.77 26.31 18.41
CA GLU A 180 9.84 26.37 19.55
C GLU A 180 10.06 25.18 20.53
N LEU A 181 11.11 24.38 20.29
CA LEU A 181 11.57 23.22 21.08
C LEU A 181 12.95 23.49 21.72
#